data_AF-I6YKV3-F1
#
_entry.id   AF-I6YKV3-F1
#
_cell.length_a   1.000
_cell.length_b   1.000
_cell.length_c   1.000
_cell.angle_alpha   90.00
_cell.angle_beta   90.00
_cell.angle_gamma   90.00
#
_symmetry.space_group_name_H-M   'P 1'
#
loop_
_entity.id
_entity.type
_entity.pdbx_description
1 polymer ?
#
loop_
_entity_poly.entity_id
_entity_poly.type
_entity_poly.pdbx_seq_one_letter_code
_entity_poly.pdbx_strand_id
1 'polypeptide(L)'
;MLGPKLLLFIVGSVSGATAFSSTSILSLKDWDPSYVWRLSAKDKFFLTSCWRIPNPENLLDQHGSSEGWFHIDMWVYLTLLEKGQAITNNTKLQLRAEGYFISGKGSTVYRNKQFSEYNLQETLSATDARFNWTEEESGVVKKISLITGAQDVHNQDFESVLCKELFNIDKAVFNERNTNADIKLNQVQFTLSDCKDNKYKNLWGCSITISSDGINKKLDWGDGFKNLVVIK
;
A
#
# COMPACT_ATOMS: atom_id res chain seq x y z
N MET A 1 18.21 39.44 0.39
CA MET A 1 17.49 38.31 1.02
C MET A 1 18.20 37.99 2.33
N LEU A 2 17.71 38.50 3.46
CA LEU A 2 18.27 38.23 4.79
C LEU A 2 17.43 37.11 5.44
N GLY A 3 18.04 35.96 5.70
CA GLY A 3 17.42 34.85 6.43
C GLY A 3 17.33 35.14 7.93
N PRO A 4 16.29 34.65 8.64
CA PRO A 4 16.14 34.91 10.06
C PRO A 4 17.12 34.05 10.87
N LYS A 5 18.01 34.71 11.62
CA LYS A 5 18.84 34.08 12.65
C LYS A 5 17.98 33.86 13.89
N LEU A 6 17.69 32.60 14.23
CA LEU A 6 17.09 32.21 15.51
C LEU A 6 18.10 32.42 16.64
N LEU A 7 17.79 33.32 17.56
CA LEU A 7 18.53 33.55 18.80
C LEU A 7 17.92 32.66 19.91
N LEU A 8 18.66 31.62 20.30
CA LEU A 8 18.40 30.83 21.51
C LEU A 8 18.89 31.60 22.73
N PHE A 9 17.98 32.16 23.52
CA PHE A 9 18.28 32.67 24.86
C PHE A 9 18.14 31.53 25.87
N ILE A 10 19.28 31.06 26.39
CA ILE A 10 19.35 30.24 27.59
C ILE A 10 19.77 31.18 28.72
N VAL A 11 18.88 31.44 29.68
CA VAL A 11 19.23 32.11 30.93
C VAL A 11 18.70 31.26 32.08
N GLY A 12 19.63 30.85 32.95
CA GLY A 12 19.37 29.98 34.09
C GLY A 12 18.67 30.66 35.27
N SER A 13 17.80 29.86 35.91
CA SER A 13 17.51 29.75 37.35
C SER A 13 17.50 31.00 38.24
N VAL A 14 16.31 31.42 38.73
CA VAL A 14 15.98 31.58 40.18
C VAL A 14 14.45 31.53 40.39
N SER A 15 14.02 30.74 41.38
CA SER A 15 12.82 30.82 42.24
C SER A 15 11.49 31.42 41.74
N GLY A 16 10.42 30.63 41.85
CA GLY A 16 9.14 31.12 42.38
C GLY A 16 8.22 31.89 41.42
N ALA A 17 7.66 31.20 40.44
CA ALA A 17 6.34 31.54 39.91
C ALA A 17 5.72 30.25 39.36
N THR A 18 4.60 29.82 39.95
CA THR A 18 3.66 28.89 39.34
C THR A 18 3.08 29.54 38.09
N ALA A 19 3.81 29.48 36.99
CA ALA A 19 3.30 29.78 35.67
C ALA A 19 2.81 28.46 35.08
N PHE A 20 1.48 28.28 35.05
CA PHE A 20 0.85 27.35 34.13
C PHE A 20 1.22 27.78 32.71
N SER A 21 2.36 27.32 32.19
CA SER A 21 2.63 27.32 30.75
C SER A 21 1.93 26.11 30.15
N SER A 22 0.60 26.19 30.09
CA SER A 22 -0.14 25.50 29.05
C SER A 22 0.38 26.02 27.71
N THR A 23 1.26 25.26 27.07
CA THR A 23 1.48 25.16 25.61
C THR A 23 2.87 24.59 25.32
N SER A 24 3.00 23.28 25.45
CA SER A 24 3.95 22.48 24.66
C SER A 24 3.41 21.05 24.50
N ILE A 25 2.11 20.92 24.17
CA ILE A 25 1.52 19.67 23.66
C ILE A 25 1.72 19.55 22.13
N LEU A 26 2.47 20.48 21.53
CA LEU A 26 2.75 20.53 20.08
C LEU A 26 3.98 19.72 19.65
N SER A 27 4.49 18.77 20.45
CA SER A 27 5.68 17.98 20.08
C SER A 27 5.60 16.46 20.30
N LEU A 28 4.44 15.89 20.63
CA LEU A 28 4.29 14.43 20.86
C LEU A 28 3.15 13.77 20.06
N LYS A 29 2.41 14.53 19.24
CA LYS A 29 1.18 14.04 18.61
C LYS A 29 1.35 13.42 17.22
N ASP A 30 2.50 13.63 16.55
CA ASP A 30 2.58 13.47 15.09
C ASP A 30 3.54 12.42 14.54
N TRP A 31 4.16 11.59 15.37
CA TRP A 31 4.94 10.45 14.87
C TRP A 31 4.27 9.15 15.29
N ASP A 32 3.07 8.94 14.76
CA ASP A 32 2.52 7.60 14.74
C ASP A 32 3.38 6.74 13.80
N PRO A 33 3.72 5.52 14.23
CA PRO A 33 4.49 4.62 13.39
C PRO A 33 3.65 4.22 12.16
N SER A 34 4.31 3.74 11.12
CA SER A 34 3.66 3.40 9.84
C SER A 34 2.52 2.39 9.95
N TYR A 35 2.44 1.59 11.03
CA TYR A 35 1.38 0.63 11.28
C TYR A 35 0.13 1.24 11.98
N VAL A 36 0.13 2.53 12.30
CA VAL A 36 -1.01 3.22 12.94
C VAL A 36 -1.68 4.17 11.96
N TRP A 37 -2.99 4.01 11.81
CA TRP A 37 -3.83 4.83 10.94
C TRP A 37 -4.81 5.67 11.75
N ARG A 38 -4.68 7.00 11.73
CA ARG A 38 -5.69 7.91 12.28
C ARG A 38 -6.67 8.35 11.19
N LEU A 39 -7.89 7.81 11.22
CA LEU A 39 -8.94 8.13 10.24
C LEU A 39 -9.36 9.60 10.26
N SER A 40 -9.25 10.27 11.41
CA SER A 40 -9.52 11.71 11.53
C SER A 40 -8.48 12.59 10.81
N ALA A 41 -7.30 12.06 10.51
CA ALA A 41 -6.21 12.84 9.92
C ALA A 41 -5.85 12.41 8.48
N LYS A 42 -6.07 11.13 8.13
CA LYS A 42 -5.69 10.56 6.84
C LYS A 42 -6.80 9.64 6.33
N ASP A 43 -7.16 9.78 5.05
CA ASP A 43 -8.14 8.93 4.36
C ASP A 43 -7.51 7.68 3.73
N LYS A 44 -6.18 7.67 3.58
CA LYS A 44 -5.38 6.57 3.04
C LYS A 44 -4.44 6.00 4.08
N PHE A 45 -4.32 4.67 4.08
CA PHE A 45 -3.35 3.94 4.86
C PHE A 45 -2.35 3.21 3.97
N PHE A 46 -1.18 3.80 3.79
CA PHE A 46 -0.15 3.27 2.90
C PHE A 46 0.48 2.00 3.48
N LEU A 47 0.43 0.93 2.70
CA LEU A 47 0.94 -0.39 3.06
C LEU A 47 2.34 -0.64 2.49
N THR A 48 2.51 -0.43 1.19
CA THR A 48 3.77 -0.72 0.49
C THR A 48 3.95 0.18 -0.73
N SER A 49 5.15 0.14 -1.29
CA SER A 49 5.48 0.69 -2.60
C SER A 49 5.82 -0.42 -3.57
N CYS A 50 5.37 -0.31 -4.81
CA CYS A 50 5.73 -1.18 -5.90
C CYS A 50 6.39 -0.38 -7.00
N TRP A 51 7.36 -0.99 -7.69
CA TRP A 51 8.07 -0.36 -8.77
C TRP A 51 8.39 -1.37 -9.86
N ARG A 52 8.64 -0.84 -11.05
CA ARG A 52 9.26 -1.61 -12.14
C ARG A 52 10.61 -0.98 -12.43
N ILE A 53 11.67 -1.78 -12.27
CA ILE A 53 12.99 -1.39 -12.78
C ILE A 53 12.99 -1.74 -14.27
N PRO A 54 13.37 -0.81 -15.16
CA PRO A 54 13.48 -1.12 -16.58
C PRO A 54 14.47 -2.28 -16.76
N ASN A 55 14.06 -3.32 -17.50
CA ASN A 55 15.03 -4.33 -17.94
C ASN A 55 16.00 -3.64 -18.92
N PRO A 56 17.31 -3.58 -18.65
CA PRO A 56 18.27 -2.97 -19.57
C PRO A 56 18.24 -3.57 -20.98
N GLU A 57 17.80 -4.82 -21.15
CA GLU A 57 17.64 -5.46 -22.46
C GLU A 57 16.52 -4.81 -23.29
N ASN A 58 15.44 -4.33 -22.64
CA ASN A 58 14.36 -3.60 -23.30
C ASN A 58 14.79 -2.18 -23.76
N LEU A 59 15.94 -1.70 -23.29
CA LEU A 59 16.53 -0.44 -23.75
C LEU A 59 17.46 -0.65 -24.97
N LEU A 60 17.88 -1.90 -25.24
CA LEU A 60 18.84 -2.26 -26.29
C LEU A 60 18.19 -2.82 -27.56
N ASP A 61 16.93 -3.23 -27.50
CA ASP A 61 16.15 -3.65 -28.67
C ASP A 61 15.71 -2.44 -29.51
N GLN A 62 16.63 -1.89 -30.29
CA GLN A 62 16.32 -0.95 -31.38
C GLN A 62 15.41 -1.58 -32.46
N HIS A 63 15.30 -2.92 -32.47
CA HIS A 63 14.54 -3.69 -33.47
C HIS A 63 13.35 -4.51 -32.92
N GLY A 64 13.11 -4.56 -31.60
CA GLY A 64 11.98 -5.30 -30.99
C GLY A 64 10.68 -4.47 -30.88
N SER A 65 9.54 -5.04 -31.22
CA SER A 65 8.33 -4.34 -31.70
C SER A 65 7.26 -3.94 -30.67
N SER A 66 7.58 -3.74 -29.39
CA SER A 66 6.53 -3.33 -28.43
C SER A 66 6.98 -2.21 -27.50
N GLU A 67 6.15 -1.16 -27.45
CA GLU A 67 6.17 -0.13 -26.41
C GLU A 67 6.05 -0.79 -25.03
N GLY A 68 6.75 -0.25 -24.02
CA GLY A 68 6.69 -0.81 -22.67
C GLY A 68 6.84 0.26 -21.58
N TRP A 69 6.28 -0.02 -20.40
CA TRP A 69 6.51 0.80 -19.21
C TRP A 69 7.90 0.52 -18.66
N PHE A 70 8.75 1.55 -18.70
CA PHE A 70 10.13 1.43 -18.24
C PHE A 70 10.33 2.08 -16.87
N HIS A 71 9.35 2.86 -16.38
CA HIS A 71 9.35 3.36 -15.00
C HIS A 71 7.92 3.38 -14.43
N ILE A 72 7.76 2.67 -13.31
CA ILE A 72 6.52 2.66 -12.53
C ILE A 72 6.92 2.91 -11.07
N ASP A 73 6.27 3.87 -10.43
CA ASP A 73 6.36 4.10 -8.99
C ASP A 73 4.94 4.19 -8.44
N MET A 74 4.56 3.22 -7.62
CA MET A 74 3.19 3.01 -7.18
C MET A 74 3.14 2.79 -5.67
N TRP A 75 2.19 3.43 -5.02
CA TRP A 75 1.87 3.21 -3.62
C TRP A 75 0.58 2.41 -3.49
N VAL A 76 0.63 1.35 -2.69
CA VAL A 76 -0.52 0.50 -2.36
C VAL A 76 -1.03 0.90 -0.98
N TYR A 77 -2.34 1.09 -0.84
CA TYR A 77 -2.95 1.58 0.39
C TYR A 77 -4.35 1.02 0.62
N LEU A 78 -4.81 1.09 1.87
CA LEU A 78 -6.19 0.82 2.25
C LEU A 78 -6.97 2.12 2.41
N THR A 79 -8.26 2.07 2.07
CA THR A 79 -9.25 3.10 2.40
C THR A 79 -10.50 2.46 2.98
N LEU A 80 -11.36 3.22 3.63
CA LEU A 80 -12.72 2.77 3.93
C LEU A 80 -13.45 2.51 2.61
N LEU A 81 -14.14 1.36 2.50
CA LEU A 81 -14.97 1.06 1.33
C LEU A 81 -16.14 2.03 1.24
N GLU A 82 -16.80 2.29 2.37
CA GLU A 82 -17.92 3.22 2.48
C GLU A 82 -17.54 4.41 3.37
N LYS A 83 -17.48 5.61 2.79
CA LYS A 83 -17.13 6.84 3.52
C LYS A 83 -18.29 7.29 4.40
N GLY A 84 -17.98 7.81 5.58
CA GLY A 84 -18.96 8.41 6.50
C GLY A 84 -19.71 7.40 7.38
N GLN A 85 -19.44 6.11 7.26
CA GLN A 85 -20.00 5.11 8.17
C GLN A 85 -19.32 5.12 9.54
N ALA A 86 -20.07 4.68 10.55
CA ALA A 86 -19.50 4.43 11.87
C ALA A 86 -18.46 3.30 11.77
N ILE A 87 -17.29 3.54 12.36
CA ILE A 87 -16.20 2.57 12.40
C ILE A 87 -16.52 1.54 13.49
N THR A 88 -16.78 0.30 13.08
CA THR A 88 -17.13 -0.82 13.96
C THR A 88 -16.42 -2.08 13.51
N ASN A 89 -16.56 -3.17 14.30
CA ASN A 89 -16.18 -4.49 13.81
C ASN A 89 -16.91 -4.77 12.48
N ASN A 90 -16.22 -5.46 11.57
CA ASN A 90 -16.64 -5.81 10.22
C ASN A 90 -16.78 -4.63 9.24
N THR A 91 -16.38 -3.40 9.60
CA THR A 91 -16.24 -2.32 8.61
C THR A 91 -15.28 -2.76 7.51
N LYS A 92 -15.71 -2.66 6.26
CA LYS A 92 -14.95 -3.12 5.09
C LYS A 92 -13.96 -2.05 4.63
N LEU A 93 -12.77 -2.50 4.27
CA LEU A 93 -11.73 -1.69 3.65
C LEU A 93 -11.56 -2.09 2.18
N GLN A 94 -11.06 -1.16 1.38
CA GLN A 94 -10.71 -1.36 -0.01
C GLN A 94 -9.20 -1.23 -0.23
N LEU A 95 -8.61 -2.20 -0.92
CA LEU A 95 -7.23 -2.16 -1.37
C LEU A 95 -7.14 -1.39 -2.70
N ARG A 96 -6.35 -0.33 -2.70
CA ARG A 96 -6.17 0.57 -3.84
C ARG A 96 -4.69 0.78 -4.11
N ALA A 97 -4.40 1.31 -5.28
CA ALA A 97 -3.09 1.81 -5.60
C ALA A 97 -3.15 3.13 -6.35
N GLU A 98 -2.12 3.95 -6.20
CA GLU A 98 -1.93 5.18 -6.96
C GLU A 98 -0.46 5.33 -7.31
N GLY A 99 -0.17 5.93 -8.45
CA GLY A 99 1.22 5.99 -8.88
C GLY A 99 1.43 6.75 -10.16
N TYR A 100 2.70 6.81 -10.53
CA TYR A 100 3.17 7.44 -11.74
C TYR A 100 3.76 6.43 -12.70
N PHE A 101 3.41 6.60 -13.98
CA PHE A 101 3.75 5.68 -15.05
C PHE A 101 4.44 6.44 -16.19
N ILE A 102 5.55 5.91 -16.68
CA ILE A 102 6.26 6.42 -17.87
C ILE A 102 6.47 5.28 -18.87
N SER A 103 5.97 5.46 -20.09
CA SER A 103 6.15 4.50 -21.17
C SER A 103 7.08 5.04 -22.25
N GLY A 104 7.81 4.13 -22.87
CA GLY A 104 8.83 4.45 -23.86
C GLY A 104 9.44 3.21 -24.49
N LYS A 105 10.42 3.44 -25.35
CA LYS A 105 11.24 2.41 -25.97
C LYS A 105 12.65 2.95 -26.17
N GLY A 106 13.66 2.20 -25.74
CA GLY A 106 15.03 2.70 -25.74
C GLY A 106 15.15 4.02 -24.98
N SER A 107 15.74 5.03 -25.61
CA SER A 107 15.85 6.39 -25.05
C SER A 107 14.62 7.27 -25.27
N THR A 108 13.59 6.79 -25.98
CA THR A 108 12.43 7.60 -26.38
C THR A 108 11.29 7.41 -25.40
N VAL A 109 10.77 8.52 -24.86
CA VAL A 109 9.55 8.54 -24.04
C VAL A 109 8.35 8.77 -24.95
N TYR A 110 7.35 7.89 -24.90
CA TYR A 110 6.12 8.01 -25.69
C TYR A 110 4.97 8.61 -24.89
N ARG A 111 4.82 8.22 -23.63
CA ARG A 111 3.91 8.88 -22.69
C ARG A 111 4.69 9.44 -21.51
N ASN A 112 4.53 10.74 -21.32
CA ASN A 112 5.02 11.43 -20.13
C ASN A 112 4.32 10.90 -18.87
N LYS A 113 4.94 11.18 -17.72
CA LYS A 113 4.48 10.84 -16.37
C LYS A 113 2.96 11.03 -16.19
N GLN A 114 2.19 9.95 -16.24
CA GLN A 114 0.76 9.93 -15.98
C GLN A 114 0.51 9.48 -14.55
N PHE A 115 -0.37 10.20 -13.84
CA PHE A 115 -0.86 9.77 -12.53
C PHE A 115 -2.15 8.99 -12.72
N SER A 116 -2.21 7.80 -12.13
CA SER A 116 -3.39 6.94 -12.20
C SER A 116 -3.70 6.35 -10.83
N GLU A 117 -4.98 6.14 -10.55
CA GLU A 117 -5.48 5.40 -9.40
C GLU A 117 -6.17 4.11 -9.86
N TYR A 118 -5.94 3.01 -9.13
CA TYR A 118 -6.50 1.69 -9.42
C TYR A 118 -7.20 1.12 -8.20
N ASN A 119 -8.38 0.54 -8.41
CA ASN A 119 -9.00 -0.36 -7.44
C ASN A 119 -8.41 -1.75 -7.64
N LEU A 120 -7.54 -2.19 -6.72
CA LEU A 120 -6.86 -3.48 -6.87
C LEU A 120 -7.80 -4.68 -6.66
N GLN A 121 -8.99 -4.45 -6.12
CA GLN A 121 -10.04 -5.45 -5.97
C GLN A 121 -11.10 -5.36 -7.08
N GLU A 122 -10.78 -4.70 -8.20
CA GLU A 122 -11.66 -4.62 -9.36
C GLU A 122 -11.92 -6.00 -9.97
N THR A 123 -13.19 -6.22 -10.33
CA THR A 123 -13.70 -7.46 -10.90
C THR A 123 -14.01 -7.24 -12.38
N LEU A 124 -13.43 -8.05 -13.27
CA LEU A 124 -13.69 -8.02 -14.71
C LEU A 124 -14.97 -8.79 -15.08
N SER A 125 -15.20 -9.91 -14.40
CA SER A 125 -16.37 -10.79 -14.54
C SER A 125 -16.69 -11.42 -13.18
N ALA A 126 -17.84 -12.05 -13.00
CA ALA A 126 -18.27 -12.63 -11.71
C ALA A 126 -17.20 -13.49 -10.99
N THR A 127 -16.26 -14.10 -11.73
CA THR A 127 -15.16 -14.92 -11.18
C THR A 127 -13.76 -14.38 -11.46
N ASP A 128 -13.62 -13.34 -12.27
CA ASP A 128 -12.31 -12.87 -12.75
C ASP A 128 -11.92 -11.54 -12.12
N ALA A 129 -10.78 -11.55 -11.44
CA ALA A 129 -10.14 -10.35 -10.95
C ALA A 129 -9.48 -9.60 -12.10
N ARG A 130 -9.37 -8.29 -11.98
CA ARG A 130 -8.48 -7.52 -12.83
C ARG A 130 -7.01 -7.68 -12.43
N PHE A 131 -6.75 -7.83 -11.13
CA PHE A 131 -5.40 -7.86 -10.57
C PHE A 131 -5.15 -9.12 -9.72
N ASN A 132 -3.92 -9.63 -9.80
CA ASN A 132 -3.41 -10.70 -8.96
C ASN A 132 -2.24 -10.21 -8.11
N TRP A 133 -2.15 -10.74 -6.89
CA TRP A 133 -0.91 -10.81 -6.14
C TRP A 133 -0.20 -12.12 -6.49
N THR A 134 1.04 -12.03 -6.93
CA THR A 134 1.88 -13.19 -7.26
C THR A 134 3.06 -13.23 -6.32
N GLU A 135 3.35 -14.42 -5.79
CA GLU A 135 4.55 -14.70 -5.02
C GLU A 135 5.25 -15.95 -5.58
N GLU A 136 6.58 -15.89 -5.64
CA GLU A 136 7.45 -17.05 -5.86
C GLU A 136 7.67 -17.80 -4.55
N GLU A 137 7.82 -19.12 -4.60
CA GLU A 137 8.09 -19.97 -3.42
C GLU A 137 9.33 -19.50 -2.63
N SER A 138 10.30 -18.91 -3.35
CA SER A 138 11.51 -18.31 -2.77
C SER A 138 11.22 -17.11 -1.86
N GLY A 139 10.05 -16.48 -1.99
CA GLY A 139 9.66 -15.22 -1.35
C GLY A 139 10.37 -13.99 -1.94
N VAL A 140 11.28 -14.17 -2.89
CA VAL A 140 12.11 -13.08 -3.47
C VAL A 140 11.27 -12.21 -4.40
N VAL A 141 10.39 -12.82 -5.18
CA VAL A 141 9.52 -12.11 -6.11
C VAL A 141 8.13 -12.02 -5.53
N LYS A 142 7.72 -10.79 -5.27
CA LYS A 142 6.37 -10.40 -4.85
C LYS A 142 5.90 -9.31 -5.79
N LYS A 143 4.79 -9.51 -6.48
CA LYS A 143 4.35 -8.57 -7.52
C LYS A 143 2.85 -8.47 -7.64
N ILE A 144 2.37 -7.31 -8.07
CA ILE A 144 1.00 -7.15 -8.54
C ILE A 144 1.03 -7.19 -10.05
N SER A 145 0.16 -8.00 -10.65
CA SER A 145 0.07 -8.14 -12.11
C SER A 145 -1.37 -8.00 -12.58
N LEU A 146 -1.55 -7.47 -13.79
CA LEU A 146 -2.84 -7.48 -14.47
C LEU A 146 -3.13 -8.89 -14.99
N ILE A 147 -4.35 -9.38 -14.82
CA ILE A 147 -4.78 -10.62 -15.48
C ILE A 147 -5.09 -10.30 -16.94
N THR A 148 -4.19 -10.71 -17.84
CA THR A 148 -4.37 -10.53 -19.28
C THR A 148 -5.41 -11.51 -19.81
N GLY A 149 -6.64 -11.03 -19.98
CA GLY A 149 -7.76 -11.76 -20.59
C GLY A 149 -8.88 -10.83 -21.11
N ALA A 150 -8.89 -9.56 -20.69
CA ALA A 150 -9.73 -8.54 -21.28
C ALA A 150 -9.00 -7.91 -22.48
N GLN A 151 -9.68 -7.78 -23.62
CA GLN A 151 -9.24 -7.04 -24.81
C GLN A 151 -9.11 -5.53 -24.56
N ASP A 152 -8.71 -5.10 -23.37
CA ASP A 152 -8.52 -3.68 -23.08
C ASP A 152 -7.09 -3.28 -23.45
N VAL A 153 -6.84 -3.28 -24.77
CA VAL A 153 -5.57 -2.87 -25.41
C VAL A 153 -5.19 -1.43 -25.03
N HIS A 154 -6.11 -0.67 -24.41
CA HIS A 154 -5.90 0.69 -23.95
C HIS A 154 -5.40 0.81 -22.50
N ASN A 155 -5.44 -0.24 -21.70
CA ASN A 155 -4.98 -0.25 -20.30
C ASN A 155 -3.64 -1.00 -20.13
N GLN A 156 -2.73 -0.82 -21.08
CA GLN A 156 -1.36 -1.36 -20.99
C GLN A 156 -0.57 -0.79 -19.81
N ASP A 157 -1.07 0.24 -19.13
CA ASP A 157 -0.46 0.95 -18.00
C ASP A 157 0.07 0.05 -16.86
N PHE A 158 -0.40 -1.20 -16.79
CA PHE A 158 -0.16 -2.10 -15.68
C PHE A 158 0.08 -3.53 -16.18
N GLU A 159 1.33 -3.94 -16.43
CA GLU A 159 1.63 -5.36 -16.74
C GLU A 159 1.95 -6.14 -15.47
N SER A 160 3.06 -5.80 -14.83
CA SER A 160 3.52 -6.41 -13.59
C SER A 160 4.50 -5.49 -12.90
N VAL A 161 4.33 -5.31 -11.59
CA VAL A 161 5.14 -4.42 -10.75
C VAL A 161 5.62 -5.16 -9.52
N LEU A 162 6.93 -5.11 -9.26
CA LEU A 162 7.52 -5.71 -8.07
C LEU A 162 7.14 -4.86 -6.87
N CYS A 163 6.73 -5.50 -5.79
CA CYS A 163 6.30 -4.84 -4.58
C CYS A 163 7.27 -5.15 -3.45
N LYS A 164 7.53 -4.15 -2.59
CA LYS A 164 8.01 -4.45 -1.24
C LYS A 164 6.99 -5.35 -0.55
N GLU A 165 7.49 -6.25 0.27
CA GLU A 165 6.71 -7.22 1.03
C GLU A 165 5.44 -6.58 1.63
N LEU A 166 4.30 -7.15 1.26
CA LEU A 166 2.96 -6.68 1.61
C LEU A 166 2.17 -7.83 2.20
N PHE A 167 2.12 -8.92 1.44
CA PHE A 167 1.46 -10.16 1.80
C PHE A 167 2.42 -11.35 1.64
N ASN A 168 2.12 -12.41 2.37
CA ASN A 168 2.71 -13.73 2.21
C ASN A 168 1.61 -14.72 1.81
N ILE A 169 1.87 -15.52 0.79
CA ILE A 169 1.05 -16.66 0.40
C ILE A 169 1.44 -17.85 1.28
N ASP A 170 0.44 -18.58 1.77
CA ASP A 170 0.68 -19.81 2.55
C ASP A 170 1.56 -20.79 1.75
N LYS A 171 2.64 -21.26 2.38
CA LYS A 171 3.58 -22.22 1.78
C LYS A 171 2.90 -23.48 1.27
N ALA A 172 1.77 -23.89 1.87
CA ALA A 172 0.97 -25.02 1.42
C ALA A 172 0.35 -24.85 0.03
N VAL A 173 0.31 -23.62 -0.51
CA VAL A 173 -0.15 -23.34 -1.88
C VAL A 173 0.90 -23.74 -2.93
N PHE A 174 2.18 -23.72 -2.57
CA PHE A 174 3.28 -24.08 -3.44
C PHE A 174 3.45 -25.60 -3.48
N ASN A 175 3.86 -26.13 -4.63
CA ASN A 175 4.19 -27.54 -4.79
C ASN A 175 5.34 -27.69 -5.80
N GLU A 176 5.94 -28.88 -5.90
CA GLU A 176 7.12 -29.14 -6.75
C GLU A 176 6.94 -28.75 -8.23
N ARG A 177 5.70 -28.59 -8.72
CA ARG A 177 5.39 -28.16 -10.09
C ARG A 177 4.98 -26.68 -10.19
N ASN A 178 4.60 -26.06 -9.08
CA ASN A 178 4.14 -24.68 -9.02
C ASN A 178 5.04 -23.88 -8.06
N THR A 179 6.13 -23.34 -8.61
CA THR A 179 7.03 -22.42 -7.90
C THR A 179 6.46 -21.00 -7.79
N ASN A 180 5.33 -20.72 -8.46
CA ASN A 180 4.61 -19.46 -8.42
C ASN A 180 3.18 -19.70 -7.94
N ALA A 181 2.67 -18.80 -7.10
CA ALA A 181 1.29 -18.80 -6.67
C ALA A 181 0.65 -17.43 -6.94
N ASP A 182 -0.59 -17.47 -7.46
CA ASP A 182 -1.39 -16.28 -7.76
C ASP A 182 -2.62 -16.23 -6.86
N ILE A 183 -2.86 -15.09 -6.24
CA ILE A 183 -4.07 -14.77 -5.50
C ILE A 183 -4.82 -13.65 -6.22
N LYS A 184 -6.04 -13.97 -6.64
CA LYS A 184 -7.00 -13.01 -7.20
C LYS A 184 -7.36 -11.98 -6.14
N LEU A 185 -6.98 -10.72 -6.34
CA LEU A 185 -7.15 -9.68 -5.32
C LEU A 185 -8.61 -9.33 -5.06
N ASN A 186 -9.52 -9.55 -6.03
CA ASN A 186 -10.96 -9.37 -5.81
C ASN A 186 -11.58 -10.42 -4.86
N GLN A 187 -10.87 -11.51 -4.57
CA GLN A 187 -11.26 -12.54 -3.59
C GLN A 187 -10.67 -12.29 -2.20
N VAL A 188 -9.83 -11.27 -2.05
CA VAL A 188 -9.25 -10.87 -0.77
C VAL A 188 -10.15 -9.79 -0.17
N GLN A 189 -10.49 -9.93 1.10
CA GLN A 189 -11.29 -8.98 1.86
C GLN A 189 -10.51 -8.46 3.05
N PHE A 190 -10.61 -7.16 3.29
CA PHE A 190 -10.00 -6.48 4.42
C PHE A 190 -11.11 -5.94 5.31
N THR A 191 -11.10 -6.32 6.59
CA THR A 191 -12.13 -5.90 7.55
C THR A 191 -11.51 -5.44 8.86
N LEU A 192 -12.22 -4.54 9.54
CA LEU A 192 -11.85 -4.12 10.89
C LEU A 192 -12.32 -5.15 11.93
N SER A 193 -11.45 -5.50 12.87
CA SER A 193 -11.74 -6.37 14.01
C SER A 193 -11.28 -5.74 15.32
N ASP A 194 -11.71 -6.31 16.45
CA ASP A 194 -11.22 -5.98 17.80
C ASP A 194 -11.30 -4.49 18.18
N CYS A 195 -12.26 -3.75 17.61
CA CYS A 195 -12.40 -2.29 17.77
C CYS A 195 -12.65 -1.82 19.22
N LYS A 196 -12.92 -2.75 20.13
CA LYS A 196 -13.22 -2.49 21.55
C LYS A 196 -12.17 -3.05 22.51
N ASP A 197 -11.16 -3.75 22.01
CA ASP A 197 -10.15 -4.43 22.84
C ASP A 197 -8.73 -3.95 22.48
N ASN A 198 -8.53 -3.48 21.25
CA ASN A 198 -7.26 -2.93 20.81
C ASN A 198 -7.13 -1.45 21.22
N LYS A 199 -6.03 -1.12 21.93
CA LYS A 199 -5.72 0.25 22.36
C LYS A 199 -4.31 0.63 21.91
N TYR A 200 -4.18 1.85 21.39
CA TYR A 200 -2.89 2.49 21.15
C TYR A 200 -2.85 3.84 21.86
N LYS A 201 -1.86 4.05 22.74
CA LYS A 201 -1.72 5.28 23.55
C LYS A 201 -3.04 5.69 24.24
N ASN A 202 -3.75 4.72 24.81
CA ASN A 202 -5.07 4.88 25.48
C ASN A 202 -6.24 5.28 24.56
N LEU A 203 -6.05 5.30 23.24
CA LEU A 203 -7.13 5.47 22.27
C LEU A 203 -7.59 4.09 21.78
N TRP A 204 -8.90 3.91 21.70
CA TRP A 204 -9.51 2.71 21.11
C TRP A 204 -9.23 2.67 19.61
N GLY A 205 -8.82 1.51 19.13
CA GLY A 205 -8.63 1.27 17.70
C GLY A 205 -9.10 -0.11 17.30
N CYS A 206 -9.13 -0.33 15.99
CA CYS A 206 -9.42 -1.63 15.38
C CYS A 206 -8.15 -2.24 14.79
N SER A 207 -8.07 -3.56 14.79
CA SER A 207 -7.12 -4.33 13.99
C SER A 207 -7.65 -4.49 12.56
N ILE A 208 -6.76 -4.70 11.58
CA ILE A 208 -7.17 -5.06 10.21
C ILE A 208 -6.93 -6.54 9.98
N THR A 209 -8.00 -7.27 9.66
CA THR A 209 -7.98 -8.69 9.32
C THR A 209 -8.07 -8.89 7.81
N ILE A 210 -7.32 -9.86 7.30
CA ILE A 210 -7.40 -10.34 5.91
C ILE A 210 -8.18 -11.65 5.90
N SER A 211 -9.13 -11.77 4.99
CA SER A 211 -9.80 -13.04 4.66
C SER A 211 -9.87 -13.23 3.15
N SER A 212 -9.53 -14.42 2.66
CA SER A 212 -9.72 -14.79 1.26
C SER A 212 -10.92 -15.73 1.12
N ASP A 213 -11.79 -15.52 0.13
CA ASP A 213 -12.91 -16.43 -0.13
C ASP A 213 -12.38 -17.81 -0.57
N GLY A 214 -12.40 -18.79 0.34
CA GLY A 214 -11.88 -20.14 0.17
C GLY A 214 -11.52 -20.80 1.51
N ILE A 215 -11.64 -22.13 1.60
CA ILE A 215 -11.56 -22.89 2.87
C ILE A 215 -10.17 -22.84 3.55
N ASN A 216 -9.12 -22.39 2.85
CA ASN A 216 -7.78 -22.23 3.42
C ASN A 216 -7.35 -20.76 3.28
N LYS A 217 -6.87 -20.15 4.37
CA LYS A 217 -6.24 -18.83 4.33
C LYS A 217 -5.02 -18.89 3.41
N LYS A 218 -5.14 -18.36 2.20
CA LYS A 218 -4.04 -18.38 1.24
C LYS A 218 -3.14 -17.15 1.33
N LEU A 219 -3.53 -16.14 2.10
CA LEU A 219 -2.85 -14.85 2.17
C LEU A 219 -2.83 -14.34 3.62
N ASP A 220 -1.68 -13.94 4.11
CA ASP A 220 -1.49 -13.24 5.38
C ASP A 220 -0.62 -12.00 5.19
N TRP A 221 -0.50 -11.17 6.22
CA TRP A 221 0.46 -10.07 6.24
C TRP A 221 1.89 -10.59 6.10
N GLY A 222 2.74 -9.81 5.43
CA GLY A 222 4.17 -10.11 5.29
C GLY A 222 4.89 -10.25 6.63
N ASP A 223 6.06 -10.91 6.63
CA ASP A 223 6.80 -11.16 7.86
C ASP A 223 7.29 -9.84 8.47
N GLY A 224 7.05 -9.66 9.78
CA GLY A 224 7.41 -8.42 10.49
C GLY A 224 6.45 -7.25 10.25
N PHE A 225 5.40 -7.43 9.44
CA PHE A 225 4.33 -6.46 9.33
C PHE A 225 3.52 -6.43 10.63
N LYS A 226 3.47 -5.27 11.29
CA LYS A 226 2.79 -5.14 12.59
C LYS A 226 1.28 -5.07 12.41
N ASN A 227 0.55 -5.62 13.38
CA ASN A 227 -0.91 -5.46 13.45
C ASN A 227 -1.29 -3.99 13.33
N LEU A 228 -2.04 -3.70 12.27
CA LEU A 228 -2.43 -2.34 11.92
C LEU A 228 -3.47 -1.83 12.91
N VAL A 229 -3.25 -0.64 13.48
CA VAL A 229 -4.20 -0.04 14.42
C VAL A 229 -4.89 1.14 13.76
N VAL A 230 -6.21 1.03 13.57
CA VAL A 230 -7.04 2.09 13.01
C VAL A 230 -7.77 2.81 14.15
N ILE A 231 -7.50 4.11 14.30
CA ILE A 231 -8.00 4.94 15.40
C ILE A 231 -8.87 6.04 14.82
N LYS A 232 -10.02 6.28 15.46
CA LYS A 232 -10.92 7.39 15.13
C LYS A 232 -10.33 8.72 15.60
#